data_AF-A0A1G0BWY0-F1
#
_entry.id   AF-A0A1G0BWY0-F1
#
_cell.length_a   1.000
_cell.length_b   1.000
_cell.length_c   1.000
_cell.angle_alpha   90.00
_cell.angle_beta   90.00
_cell.angle_gamma   90.00
#
_symmetry.space_group_name_H-M   'P 1'
#
loop_
_entity.id
_entity.type
_entity.pdbx_description
1 polymer ?
#
loop_
_entity_poly.entity_id
_entity_poly.type
_entity_poly.pdbx_seq_one_letter_code
_entity_poly.pdbx_strand_id
1 'polypeptide(L)'
;MLSDVDRRDGAALPGSDDRRANPHIRVIFESACALTAPFFDPAQGWGGQSLTMYARQALREAYPELTQQDTALLFAAVQRFHRGVQSK
;
A
#
# COMPACT_ATOMS: atom_id res chain seq x y z
N MET A 1 -4.86 -53.13 -3.15
CA MET A 1 -5.40 -52.05 -2.31
C MET A 1 -4.25 -51.21 -1.81
N LEU A 2 -3.99 -50.05 -2.41
CA LEU A 2 -3.39 -48.92 -1.72
C LEU A 2 -3.78 -47.66 -2.51
N SER A 3 -4.91 -47.09 -2.12
CA SER A 3 -5.30 -45.75 -2.49
C SER A 3 -5.67 -45.10 -1.17
N ASP A 4 -4.84 -44.18 -0.70
CA ASP A 4 -5.30 -43.10 0.14
C ASP A 4 -4.63 -41.82 -0.35
N VAL A 5 -5.50 -41.00 -0.92
CA VAL A 5 -5.29 -39.61 -1.29
C VAL A 5 -5.26 -38.81 0.00
N ASP A 6 -4.56 -37.67 -0.05
CA ASP A 6 -4.74 -36.52 0.85
C ASP A 6 -3.79 -36.40 2.04
N ARG A 7 -2.74 -35.60 1.82
CA ARG A 7 -2.64 -34.36 2.60
C ARG A 7 -1.88 -33.32 1.79
N ARG A 8 -2.64 -32.57 0.99
CA ARG A 8 -2.19 -31.23 0.61
C ARG A 8 -2.42 -30.38 1.85
N ASP A 9 -1.48 -30.44 2.79
CA ASP A 9 -1.38 -29.45 3.86
C ASP A 9 -1.18 -28.11 3.16
N GLY A 10 -2.30 -27.38 3.00
CA GLY A 10 -2.33 -26.01 2.58
C GLY A 10 -1.54 -25.21 3.60
N ALA A 11 -0.24 -25.06 3.34
CA ALA A 11 0.63 -24.15 4.04
C ALA A 11 -0.01 -22.76 3.98
N ALA A 12 -0.71 -22.40 5.06
CA ALA A 12 -1.15 -21.04 5.29
C ALA A 12 0.12 -20.18 5.28
N LEU A 13 0.31 -19.43 4.20
CA LEU A 13 1.44 -18.52 4.05
C LEU A 13 1.46 -17.56 5.26
N PRO A 14 2.61 -17.36 5.91
CA PRO A 14 2.77 -16.39 6.98
C PRO A 14 2.70 -14.97 6.39
N GLY A 15 1.50 -14.47 6.16
CA GLY A 15 1.26 -13.13 5.60
C GLY A 15 -0.09 -12.53 5.95
N SER A 16 -0.87 -13.19 6.82
CA SER A 16 -2.22 -12.73 7.17
C SER A 16 -2.31 -11.92 8.46
N ASP A 17 -1.29 -11.95 9.32
CA ASP A 17 -1.34 -11.29 10.63
C ASP A 17 -0.70 -9.89 10.65
N ASP A 18 0.24 -9.62 9.76
CA ASP A 18 0.90 -8.31 9.63
C ASP A 18 -0.07 -7.20 9.19
N ARG A 19 -1.18 -7.60 8.55
CA ARG A 19 -2.27 -6.69 8.19
C ARG A 19 -2.92 -6.04 9.42
N ARG A 20 -2.84 -6.64 10.61
CA ARG A 20 -3.48 -6.15 11.85
C ARG A 20 -2.53 -5.42 12.80
N ALA A 21 -1.23 -5.40 12.51
CA ALA A 21 -0.22 -4.91 13.45
C ALA A 21 -0.16 -3.38 13.61
N ASN A 22 -0.63 -2.61 12.61
CA ASN A 22 -0.45 -1.15 12.58
C ASN A 22 -1.79 -0.40 12.57
N PRO A 23 -2.48 -0.26 13.73
CA PRO A 23 -3.77 0.40 13.81
C PRO A 23 -3.69 1.90 13.47
N HIS A 24 -2.60 2.58 13.81
CA HIS A 24 -2.41 4.01 13.51
C HIS A 24 -2.33 4.26 12.01
N ILE A 25 -1.63 3.40 11.25
CA ILE A 25 -1.55 3.48 9.79
C ILE A 25 -2.92 3.33 9.14
N ARG A 26 -3.78 2.46 9.67
CA ARG A 26 -5.13 2.25 9.14
C ARG A 26 -6.00 3.50 9.24
N VAL A 27 -5.89 4.23 10.34
CA VAL A 27 -6.68 5.46 10.57
C VAL A 27 -6.36 6.53 9.53
N ILE A 28 -5.10 6.64 9.13
CA ILE A 28 -4.64 7.68 8.20
C ILE A 28 -4.59 7.20 6.74
N PHE A 29 -4.77 5.91 6.48
CA PHE A 29 -4.59 5.32 5.15
C PHE A 29 -5.51 5.92 4.08
N GLU A 30 -6.80 6.09 4.39
CA GLU A 30 -7.76 6.64 3.44
C GLU A 30 -7.44 8.10 3.09
N SER A 31 -7.13 8.91 4.10
CA SER A 31 -6.68 10.29 3.93
C SER A 31 -5.38 10.37 3.13
N ALA A 32 -4.43 9.48 3.38
CA ALA A 32 -3.18 9.38 2.65
C ALA A 32 -3.41 9.00 1.17
N CYS A 33 -4.34 8.10 0.88
CA CYS A 33 -4.74 7.75 -0.49
C CYS A 33 -5.35 8.96 -1.22
N ALA A 34 -6.25 9.70 -0.57
CA ALA A 34 -6.86 10.90 -1.14
C ALA A 34 -5.83 12.01 -1.39
N LEU A 35 -4.98 12.29 -0.40
CA LEU A 35 -3.89 13.26 -0.49
C LEU A 35 -2.96 12.95 -1.65
N THR A 36 -2.63 11.68 -1.84
CA THR A 36 -1.65 11.26 -2.83
C THR A 36 -2.21 10.99 -4.22
N ALA A 37 -3.53 10.89 -4.35
CA ALA A 37 -4.19 10.57 -5.62
C ALA A 37 -3.73 11.44 -6.80
N PRO A 38 -3.55 12.77 -6.67
CA PRO A 38 -3.08 13.60 -7.78
C PRO A 38 -1.69 13.23 -8.29
N PHE A 39 -0.80 12.69 -7.43
CA PHE A 39 0.55 12.31 -7.84
C PHE A 39 0.60 10.99 -8.61
N PHE A 40 -0.43 10.16 -8.46
CA PHE A 40 -0.56 8.86 -9.14
C PHE A 40 -1.42 8.93 -10.40
N ASP A 41 -2.08 10.06 -10.66
CA ASP A 41 -2.84 10.30 -11.88
C ASP A 41 -1.90 10.69 -13.03
N PRO A 42 -1.78 9.87 -14.10
CA PRO A 42 -0.94 10.19 -15.25
C PRO A 42 -1.40 11.44 -16.01
N ALA A 43 -2.67 11.84 -15.90
CA ALA A 43 -3.20 13.06 -16.50
C ALA A 43 -2.82 14.34 -15.73
N GLN A 44 -2.52 14.21 -14.43
CA GLN A 44 -2.06 15.30 -13.56
C GLN A 44 -0.52 15.42 -13.50
N GLY A 45 0.18 14.54 -14.23
CA GLY A 45 1.62 14.53 -14.35
C GLY A 45 2.19 15.65 -15.21
N TRP A 46 3.43 16.05 -14.95
CA TRP A 46 4.15 16.96 -15.85
C TRP A 46 4.60 16.18 -17.10
N GLY A 47 4.06 16.53 -18.27
CA GLY A 47 4.39 15.85 -19.52
C GLY A 47 4.00 14.37 -19.57
N GLY A 48 2.93 13.98 -18.87
CA GLY A 48 2.47 12.58 -18.78
C GLY A 48 3.28 11.70 -17.81
N GLN A 49 4.21 12.27 -17.05
CA GLN A 49 4.95 11.56 -16.00
C GLN A 49 4.28 11.76 -14.65
N SER A 50 3.89 10.66 -13.99
CA SER A 50 3.35 10.70 -12.62
C SER A 50 4.35 11.37 -11.67
N LEU A 51 3.85 12.21 -10.76
CA LEU A 51 4.66 12.87 -9.73
C LEU A 51 4.87 11.95 -8.51
N THR A 52 4.91 10.64 -8.72
CA THR A 52 5.00 9.60 -7.68
C THR A 52 6.16 9.83 -6.69
N MET A 53 7.26 10.44 -7.15
CA MET A 53 8.41 10.78 -6.28
C MET A 53 8.05 11.82 -5.20
N TYR A 54 7.07 12.69 -5.46
CA TYR A 54 6.60 13.70 -4.52
C TYR A 54 5.54 13.17 -3.55
N ALA A 55 4.88 12.05 -3.85
CA ALA A 55 3.87 11.48 -2.96
C ALA A 55 4.46 11.09 -1.59
N ARG A 56 5.69 10.58 -1.54
CA ARG A 56 6.36 10.30 -0.24
C ARG A 56 6.62 11.58 0.53
N GLN A 57 7.03 12.66 -0.13
CA GLN A 57 7.28 13.94 0.51
C GLN A 57 5.97 14.54 1.05
N ALA A 58 4.89 14.51 0.28
CA ALA A 58 3.56 14.95 0.72
C ALA A 58 3.09 14.21 1.98
N LEU A 59 3.35 12.89 2.08
CA LEU A 59 3.04 12.12 3.28
C LEU A 59 3.88 12.55 4.49
N ARG A 60 5.17 12.85 4.30
CA ARG A 60 6.04 13.33 5.39
C ARG A 60 5.62 14.70 5.91
N GLU A 61 5.11 15.55 5.03
CA GLU A 61 4.62 16.89 5.40
C GLU A 61 3.26 16.82 6.08
N ALA A 62 2.36 15.93 5.63
CA ALA A 62 1.05 15.74 6.22
C ALA A 62 1.08 15.00 7.56
N TYR A 63 2.06 14.12 7.77
CA TYR A 63 2.19 13.29 8.97
C TYR A 63 3.62 13.34 9.52
N PRO A 64 4.08 14.51 10.02
CA PRO A 64 5.44 14.69 10.53
C PRO A 64 5.74 13.82 11.77
N GLU A 65 4.70 13.36 12.47
CA GLU A 65 4.79 12.46 13.61
C GLU A 65 5.12 11.01 13.25
N LEU A 66 4.98 10.62 11.97
CA LEU A 66 5.30 9.25 11.55
C LEU A 66 6.81 9.01 11.55
N THR A 67 7.18 7.82 12.01
CA THR A 67 8.54 7.32 11.85
C THR A 67 8.87 7.13 10.36
N GLN A 68 10.16 7.05 10.02
CA GLN A 68 10.55 6.73 8.64
C GLN A 68 10.01 5.37 8.18
N GLN A 69 9.99 4.38 9.08
CA GLN A 69 9.47 3.05 8.80
C GLN A 69 7.97 3.08 8.50
N ASP A 70 7.21 3.79 9.34
CA ASP A 70 5.76 3.95 9.15
C ASP A 70 5.42 4.71 7.88
N THR A 71 6.18 5.77 7.58
CA THR A 71 6.04 6.52 6.32
C THR A 71 6.28 5.61 5.12
N ALA A 72 7.33 4.77 5.17
CA ALA A 72 7.64 3.84 4.09
C ALA A 72 6.55 2.77 3.93
N LEU A 73 6.03 2.24 5.04
CA LEU A 73 4.92 1.28 5.05
C LEU A 73 3.65 1.89 4.45
N LEU A 74 3.26 3.08 4.91
CA LEU A 74 2.11 3.81 4.40
C LEU A 74 2.25 4.10 2.90
N PHE A 75 3.42 4.57 2.47
CA PHE A 75 3.71 4.84 1.07
C PHE A 75 3.60 3.57 0.20
N ALA A 76 4.16 2.44 0.64
CA ALA A 76 4.06 1.18 -0.09
C ALA A 76 2.59 0.71 -0.23
N ALA A 77 1.79 0.88 0.83
CA ALA A 77 0.37 0.55 0.81
C ALA A 77 -0.41 1.44 -0.19
N VAL A 78 -0.15 2.74 -0.19
CA VAL A 78 -0.73 3.72 -1.12
C VAL A 78 -0.36 3.41 -2.58
N GLN A 79 0.92 3.09 -2.84
CA GLN A 79 1.37 2.70 -4.18
C GLN A 79 0.65 1.44 -4.69
N ARG A 80 0.42 0.47 -3.81
CA ARG A 80 -0.31 -0.76 -4.16
C ARG A 80 -1.76 -0.46 -4.49
N PHE A 81 -2.41 0.41 -3.72
CA PHE A 81 -3.79 0.83 -3.95
C PHE A 81 -3.96 1.48 -5.32
N HIS A 82 -3.17 2.51 -5.62
CA HIS A 82 -3.27 3.24 -6.89
C HIS A 82 -2.89 2.40 -8.11
N ARG A 83 -1.98 1.43 -7.98
CA ARG A 83 -1.70 0.46 -9.05
C ARG A 83 -2.88 -0.45 -9.35
N GLY A 84 -3.60 -0.89 -8.31
CA GLY A 84 -4.80 -1.70 -8.44
C GLY A 84 -5.97 -0.93 -9.05
N VAL A 85 -6.09 0.36 -8.75
CA VAL A 85 -7.10 1.25 -9.34
C VAL A 85 -6.84 1.51 -10.82
N GLN A 86 -5.59 1.75 -11.23
CA GLN A 86 -5.23 1.99 -12.65
C GLN A 86 -5.32 0.75 -13.56
N SER A 87 -5.38 -0.46 -12.99
CA SER A 87 -5.47 -1.70 -13.78
C SER A 87 -6.91 -2.12 -14.11
N LYS A 88 -7.89 -1.26 -13.86
CA LYS A 88 -9.32 -1.47 -14.12
C LYS A 88 -9.83 -0.48 -15.17
#